data_AF-A0A562BZN5-F1
#
_entry.id   AF-A0A562BZN5-F1
#
_cell.length_a   1.000
_cell.length_b   1.000
_cell.length_c   1.000
_cell.angle_alpha   90.00
_cell.angle_beta   90.00
_cell.angle_gamma   90.00
#
_symmetry.space_group_name_H-M   'P 1'
#
loop_
_entity.id
_entity.type
_entity.pdbx_description
1 polymer ?
#
loop_
_entity_poly.entity_id
_entity_poly.type
_entity_poly.pdbx_seq_one_letter_code
_entity_poly.pdbx_strand_id
1 'polypeptide(L)'
;MSPRNPDRPSPGRIDREWPHQVALPDDICTDRNFTLIRAFCEERGLKHHIRKVQAVWPDRRYQDMRLYCFADRASAELFQARFGGEFFDPKRDREGGRVEGAWKRQGVWTRLLESGPLKVPVILRD
;
A
#
# COMPACT_ATOMS: atom_id res chain seq x y z
N MET A 1 -8.14 -20.15 -11.00
CA MET A 1 -6.79 -19.80 -10.52
C MET A 1 -6.07 -19.12 -11.68
N SER A 2 -5.76 -17.82 -11.58
CA SER A 2 -5.00 -17.14 -12.63
C SER A 2 -3.56 -17.68 -12.67
N PRO A 3 -2.97 -17.90 -13.85
CA PRO A 3 -1.62 -18.45 -13.96
C PRO A 3 -0.59 -17.51 -13.31
N ARG A 4 0.40 -18.09 -12.61
CA ARG A 4 1.55 -17.34 -12.08
C ARG A 4 2.36 -16.82 -13.26
N ASN A 5 2.41 -15.50 -13.41
CA ASN A 5 3.36 -14.84 -14.30
C ASN A 5 4.77 -15.01 -13.69
N PRO A 6 5.71 -15.74 -14.33
CA PRO A 6 7.02 -16.07 -13.75
C PRO A 6 7.88 -14.84 -13.43
N ASP A 7 7.63 -13.70 -14.06
CA ASP A 7 8.36 -12.44 -13.82
C ASP A 7 7.89 -11.68 -12.57
N ARG A 8 6.74 -12.06 -11.97
CA ARG A 8 6.25 -11.39 -10.76
C ARG A 8 6.78 -12.10 -9.52
N PRO A 9 7.61 -11.45 -8.68
CA PRO A 9 8.13 -12.08 -7.47
C PRO A 9 6.98 -12.53 -6.56
N SER A 10 7.17 -13.67 -5.90
CA SER A 10 6.18 -14.19 -4.97
C SER A 10 5.97 -13.22 -3.80
N PRO A 11 4.78 -13.22 -3.16
CA PRO A 11 4.50 -12.41 -1.99
C PRO A 11 5.59 -12.46 -0.90
N GLY A 12 6.05 -13.66 -0.52
CA GLY A 12 7.12 -13.81 0.46
C GLY A 12 8.50 -13.35 -0.03
N ARG A 13 8.76 -13.40 -1.34
CA ARG A 13 9.95 -12.80 -1.94
C ARG A 13 9.90 -11.28 -1.84
N ILE A 14 8.74 -10.68 -2.11
CA ILE A 14 8.53 -9.23 -1.97
C ILE A 14 8.79 -8.79 -0.53
N ASP A 15 8.23 -9.48 0.47
CA ASP A 15 8.42 -9.08 1.88
C ASP A 15 9.88 -9.19 2.34
N ARG A 16 10.69 -10.04 1.71
CA ARG A 16 12.11 -10.22 2.03
C ARG A 16 13.02 -9.23 1.31
N GLU A 17 12.79 -9.01 0.02
CA GLU A 17 13.65 -8.17 -0.85
C GLU A 17 13.18 -6.70 -0.93
N TRP A 18 11.91 -6.42 -0.60
CA TRP A 18 11.31 -5.08 -0.51
C TRP A 18 10.55 -4.89 0.82
N PRO A 19 11.27 -4.92 1.96
CA PRO A 19 10.65 -4.90 3.28
C PRO A 19 10.07 -3.54 3.68
N HIS A 20 10.45 -2.46 3.01
CA HIS A 20 10.01 -1.11 3.36
C HIS A 20 8.73 -0.77 2.61
N GLN A 21 7.58 -1.03 3.24
CA GLN A 21 6.27 -0.91 2.60
C GLN A 21 5.51 0.31 3.14
N VAL A 22 4.88 1.07 2.23
CA VAL A 22 3.99 2.19 2.57
C VAL A 22 2.60 1.87 2.06
N ALA A 23 1.62 1.93 2.94
CA ALA A 23 0.22 1.65 2.68
C ALA A 23 -0.55 2.94 2.41
N LEU A 24 -1.27 2.96 1.28
CA LEU A 24 -2.28 3.96 0.95
C LEU A 24 -3.63 3.25 0.75
N PRO A 25 -4.78 3.89 1.03
CA PRO A 25 -6.08 3.35 0.64
C PRO A 25 -6.12 2.98 -0.87
N ASP A 26 -6.64 1.82 -1.24
CA ASP A 26 -6.60 1.41 -2.66
C ASP A 26 -7.48 2.30 -3.55
N ASP A 27 -8.58 2.83 -3.00
CA ASP A 27 -9.51 3.76 -3.65
C ASP A 27 -8.86 5.12 -3.98
N ILE A 28 -7.95 5.61 -3.13
CA ILE A 28 -7.19 6.83 -3.41
C ILE A 28 -6.13 6.63 -4.50
N CYS A 29 -5.69 5.40 -4.76
CA CYS A 29 -4.61 5.10 -5.71
C CYS A 29 -5.10 4.88 -7.15
N THR A 30 -6.19 5.53 -7.56
CA THR A 30 -6.85 5.32 -8.85
C THR A 30 -6.75 6.53 -9.78
N ASP A 31 -7.01 6.34 -11.07
CA ASP A 31 -7.12 7.40 -12.08
C ASP A 31 -5.95 8.42 -12.04
N ARG A 32 -6.22 9.73 -11.95
CA ARG A 32 -5.20 10.79 -11.91
C ARG A 32 -4.19 10.58 -10.79
N ASN A 33 -4.61 10.05 -9.64
CA ASN A 33 -3.70 9.78 -8.53
C ASN A 33 -2.72 8.67 -8.87
N PHE A 34 -3.16 7.63 -9.58
CA PHE A 34 -2.25 6.60 -10.07
C PHE A 34 -1.18 7.19 -10.99
N THR A 35 -1.57 8.06 -11.92
CA THR A 35 -0.64 8.75 -12.82
C THR A 35 0.35 9.63 -12.06
N LEU A 36 -0.10 10.37 -11.04
CA LEU A 36 0.77 11.19 -10.20
C LEU A 36 1.79 10.36 -9.41
N ILE A 37 1.34 9.25 -8.82
CA ILE A 37 2.22 8.33 -8.09
C ILE A 37 3.26 7.73 -9.03
N ARG A 38 2.83 7.25 -10.19
CA ARG A 38 3.70 6.65 -11.19
C ARG A 38 4.77 7.64 -11.67
N ALA A 39 4.36 8.85 -12.07
CA ALA A 39 5.29 9.89 -12.54
C ALA A 39 6.34 10.23 -11.47
N PHE A 40 5.92 10.40 -10.20
CA PHE A 40 6.86 10.67 -9.11
C PHE A 40 7.90 9.56 -8.94
N CYS A 41 7.47 8.29 -8.99
CA CYS A 41 8.39 7.16 -8.87
C CYS A 41 9.34 7.09 -10.08
N GLU A 42 8.85 7.33 -11.30
CA GLU A 42 9.66 7.32 -12.52
C GLU A 42 10.70 8.45 -12.53
N GLU A 43 10.29 9.68 -12.23
CA GLU A 43 11.16 10.88 -12.19
C GLU A 43 12.30 10.74 -11.17
N ARG A 44 12.05 10.05 -10.05
CA ARG A 44 13.02 9.83 -8.98
C ARG A 44 13.73 8.48 -9.05
N GLY A 45 13.44 7.65 -10.06
CA GLY A 45 14.01 6.32 -10.22
C GLY A 45 13.65 5.33 -9.11
N LEU A 46 12.52 5.53 -8.42
CA LEU A 46 12.08 4.70 -7.29
C LEU A 46 11.50 3.37 -7.80
N LYS A 47 12.33 2.31 -7.71
CA LYS A 47 11.90 0.94 -8.02
C LYS A 47 11.04 0.41 -6.86
N HIS A 48 9.86 -0.08 -7.20
CA HIS A 48 8.92 -0.61 -6.22
C HIS A 48 8.10 -1.77 -6.78
N HIS A 49 7.55 -2.57 -5.88
CA HIS A 49 6.48 -3.51 -6.20
C HIS A 49 5.16 -3.04 -5.57
N ILE A 50 4.06 -3.44 -6.21
CA ILE A 50 2.71 -3.17 -5.70
C ILE A 50 2.11 -4.47 -5.15
N ARG A 51 1.63 -4.38 -3.92
CA ARG A 51 0.82 -5.39 -3.24
C ARG A 51 -0.48 -4.80 -2.73
N LYS A 52 -1.39 -5.68 -2.31
CA LYS A 52 -2.61 -5.32 -1.59
C LYS A 52 -2.65 -6.02 -0.25
N VAL A 53 -3.23 -5.38 0.74
CA VAL A 53 -3.60 -5.97 2.04
C VAL A 53 -4.95 -5.42 2.46
N GLN A 54 -5.79 -6.26 3.06
CA GLN A 54 -7.03 -5.82 3.66
C GLN A 54 -6.76 -5.40 5.10
N ALA A 55 -7.01 -4.13 5.42
CA ALA A 55 -7.01 -3.63 6.78
C ALA A 55 -8.39 -3.89 7.40
N VAL A 56 -8.43 -4.47 8.60
CA VAL A 56 -9.68 -4.88 9.29
C VAL A 56 -9.70 -4.29 10.70
N TRP A 57 -10.81 -3.62 11.04
CA TRP A 57 -11.03 -2.97 12.34
C TRP A 57 -11.89 -3.82 13.28
N PRO A 58 -11.90 -3.52 14.60
CA PRO A 58 -12.68 -4.27 15.59
C PRO A 58 -14.20 -4.29 15.32
N ASP A 59 -14.73 -3.25 14.68
CA ASP A 59 -16.15 -3.13 14.27
C ASP A 59 -16.49 -3.93 13.00
N ARG A 60 -15.57 -4.77 12.53
CA ARG A 60 -15.65 -5.57 11.30
C ARG A 60 -15.67 -4.75 10.01
N ARG A 61 -15.43 -3.44 10.06
CA ARG A 61 -15.15 -2.67 8.85
C ARG A 61 -13.80 -3.09 8.30
N TYR A 62 -13.68 -3.06 6.98
CA TYR A 62 -12.45 -3.32 6.29
C TYR A 62 -12.19 -2.26 5.22
N GLN A 63 -10.91 -2.07 4.90
CA GLN A 63 -10.47 -1.21 3.81
C GLN A 63 -9.34 -1.91 3.06
N ASP A 64 -9.44 -1.94 1.74
CA ASP A 64 -8.33 -2.41 0.91
C ASP A 64 -7.24 -1.35 0.86
N MET A 65 -6.01 -1.76 1.16
CA MET A 65 -4.83 -0.92 1.14
C MET A 65 -3.91 -1.38 0.02
N ARG A 66 -3.38 -0.42 -0.74
CA ARG A 66 -2.29 -0.62 -1.70
C ARG A 66 -0.95 -0.38 -1.02
N LEU A 67 -0.10 -1.40 -1.07
CA LEU A 67 1.26 -1.36 -0.54
C LEU A 67 2.23 -1.03 -1.67
N TYR A 68 3.01 0.02 -1.47
CA TYR A 68 4.19 0.36 -2.28
C TYR A 68 5.42 -0.17 -1.55
N CYS A 69 6.02 -1.23 -2.09
CA CYS A 69 7.11 -1.98 -1.46
C CYS A 69 8.45 -1.57 -2.07
N PHE A 70 9.33 -1.00 -1.26
CA PHE A 70 10.66 -0.52 -1.64
C PHE A 70 11.77 -1.40 -1.04
N ALA A 71 12.88 -1.50 -1.78
CA ALA A 71 14.04 -2.27 -1.35
C ALA A 71 14.82 -1.54 -0.24
N ASP A 72 14.85 -0.21 -0.29
CA ASP A 72 15.55 0.63 0.66
C ASP A 72 14.59 1.57 1.42
N ARG A 73 14.99 1.92 2.65
CA ARG A 73 14.20 2.76 3.56
C ARG A 73 14.04 4.19 3.04
N ALA A 74 15.08 4.75 2.42
CA ALA A 74 15.07 6.14 1.95
C ALA A 74 14.04 6.37 0.85
N SER A 75 13.91 5.43 -0.10
CA SER A 75 12.85 5.45 -1.12
C SER A 75 11.46 5.44 -0.51
N ALA A 76 11.24 4.59 0.51
CA ALA A 76 9.97 4.52 1.21
C ALA A 76 9.66 5.81 1.98
N GLU A 77 10.66 6.43 2.61
CA GLU A 77 10.53 7.73 3.29
C GLU A 77 10.26 8.88 2.33
N LEU A 78 10.92 8.91 1.17
CA LEU A 78 10.63 9.89 0.11
C LEU A 78 9.19 9.76 -0.40
N PHE A 79 8.73 8.52 -0.61
CA PHE A 79 7.37 8.25 -1.02
C PHE A 79 6.36 8.68 0.06
N GLN A 80 6.60 8.28 1.31
CA GLN A 80 5.73 8.59 2.44
C GLN A 80 5.67 10.10 2.70
N ALA A 81 6.80 10.81 2.64
CA ALA A 81 6.84 12.25 2.80
C ALA A 81 6.04 12.98 1.70
N ARG A 82 6.03 12.44 0.47
CA ARG A 82 5.31 13.03 -0.66
C ARG A 82 3.81 12.76 -0.61
N PHE A 83 3.41 11.52 -0.35
CA PHE A 83 2.03 11.04 -0.52
C PHE A 83 1.30 10.74 0.78
N GLY A 84 1.97 10.84 1.92
CA GLY A 84 1.45 10.35 3.19
C GLY A 84 1.43 8.82 3.22
N GLY A 85 0.33 8.26 3.71
CA GLY A 85 0.21 6.84 3.99
C GLY A 85 0.93 6.41 5.26
N GLU A 86 0.79 5.12 5.56
CA GLU A 86 1.29 4.51 6.78
C GLU A 86 2.37 3.49 6.46
N PHE A 87 3.45 3.46 7.23
CA PHE A 87 4.42 2.37 7.12
C PHE A 87 3.76 1.05 7.53
N PHE A 88 4.06 0.01 6.76
CA PHE A 88 3.55 -1.34 6.96
C PHE A 88 4.72 -2.31 7.14
N ASP A 89 4.73 -3.04 8.25
CA ASP A 89 5.67 -4.11 8.54
C ASP A 89 5.01 -5.47 8.26
N PRO A 90 5.35 -6.16 7.16
CA PRO A 90 4.72 -7.41 6.77
C PRO A 90 4.84 -8.53 7.83
N LYS A 91 5.82 -8.46 8.73
CA LYS A 91 6.04 -9.46 9.79
C LYS A 91 5.16 -9.20 11.01
N ARG A 92 4.90 -7.93 11.33
CA ARG A 92 4.18 -7.51 12.54
C ARG A 92 2.71 -7.23 12.29
N ASP A 93 2.40 -6.61 11.15
CA ASP A 93 1.09 -6.06 10.86
C ASP A 93 0.11 -7.10 10.30
N ARG A 94 0.61 -8.15 9.64
CA ARG A 94 -0.24 -9.23 9.16
C ARG A 94 -0.65 -10.16 10.29
N GLU A 95 -1.88 -10.67 10.21
CA GLU A 95 -2.38 -11.69 11.13
C GLU A 95 -1.39 -12.84 11.28
N GLY A 96 -0.75 -12.93 12.46
CA GLY A 96 0.24 -13.95 12.77
C GLY A 96 1.44 -13.98 11.82
N GLY A 97 1.76 -12.85 11.16
CA GLY A 97 2.82 -12.76 10.15
C GLY A 97 2.54 -13.54 8.86
N ARG A 98 1.31 -14.01 8.64
CA ARG A 98 0.95 -14.75 7.43
C ARG A 98 1.03 -13.86 6.21
N VAL A 99 1.64 -14.34 5.12
CA VAL A 99 1.89 -13.56 3.89
C VAL A 99 0.61 -13.02 3.22
N GLU A 100 -0.52 -13.70 3.41
CA GLU A 100 -1.85 -13.28 2.95
C GLU A 100 -2.78 -12.88 4.12
N GLY A 101 -2.21 -12.68 5.31
CA GLY A 101 -2.97 -12.25 6.49
C GLY A 101 -3.46 -10.81 6.35
N ALA A 102 -4.67 -10.57 6.85
CA ALA A 102 -5.22 -9.22 6.99
C ALA A 102 -4.37 -8.37 7.95
N TRP A 103 -4.36 -7.06 7.74
CA TRP A 103 -3.79 -6.10 8.67
C TRP A 103 -4.79 -5.78 9.76
N LYS A 104 -4.60 -6.34 10.96
CA LYS A 104 -5.48 -6.07 12.10
C LYS A 104 -5.21 -4.67 12.64
N ARG A 105 -6.16 -3.77 12.44
CA ARG A 105 -6.10 -2.39 12.93
C ARG A 105 -6.60 -2.31 14.36
N GLN A 106 -6.08 -1.33 15.08
CA GLN A 106 -6.60 -0.93 16.38
C GLN A 106 -7.35 0.40 16.24
N GLY A 107 -8.29 0.66 17.16
CA GLY A 107 -9.04 1.92 17.21
C GLY A 107 -10.25 1.96 16.28
N VAL A 108 -10.67 3.17 15.92
CA VAL A 108 -11.88 3.45 15.13
C VAL A 108 -11.51 3.64 13.67
N TRP A 109 -12.28 3.03 12.77
CA TRP A 109 -12.11 3.26 11.34
C TRP A 109 -12.51 4.69 10.97
N THR A 110 -11.62 5.38 10.26
CA THR A 110 -11.89 6.69 9.65
C THR A 110 -11.62 6.59 8.16
N ARG A 111 -12.59 6.99 7.33
CA ARG A 111 -12.41 7.04 5.87
C ARG A 111 -11.39 8.13 5.53
N LEU A 112 -10.23 7.73 5.01
CA LEU A 112 -9.22 8.68 4.55
C LEU A 112 -9.55 9.12 3.12
N LEU A 113 -10.06 10.34 2.96
CA LEU A 113 -10.41 10.90 1.65
C LEU A 113 -9.23 11.59 0.95
N GLU A 114 -8.19 11.94 1.71
CA GLU A 114 -7.03 12.69 1.21
C GLU A 114 -5.74 12.16 1.84
N SER A 115 -4.65 12.11 1.07
CA SER A 115 -3.31 11.75 1.56
C SER A 115 -2.25 12.48 0.75
N GLY A 116 -1.56 13.42 1.38
CA GLY A 116 -0.66 14.34 0.68
C GLY A 116 -1.38 15.07 -0.47
N PRO A 117 -0.92 14.96 -1.74
CA PRO A 117 -1.56 15.56 -2.91
C PRO A 117 -2.75 14.74 -3.43
N LEU A 118 -2.95 13.52 -2.91
CA LEU A 118 -3.91 12.57 -3.43
C LEU A 118 -5.27 12.87 -2.80
N LYS A 119 -6.31 12.80 -3.62
CA LYS A 119 -7.70 12.94 -3.18
C LYS A 119 -8.52 11.84 -3.80
N VAL A 120 -9.34 11.14 -3.01
CA VAL A 120 -10.26 10.13 -3.54
C VAL A 120 -11.10 10.79 -4.64
N PRO A 121 -11.18 10.21 -5.85
CA PRO A 121 -12.00 10.74 -6.94
C PRO A 121 -13.43 10.98 -6.48
N VAL A 122 -14.07 12.07 -6.93
CA VAL A 122 -15.42 12.46 -6.46
C VAL A 122 -16.42 11.30 -6.60
N ILE A 123 -16.36 10.55 -7.71
CA ILE A 123 -17.20 9.37 -7.98
C ILE A 123 -17.03 8.22 -6.98
N LEU A 124 -15.95 8.23 -6.17
CA LEU A 124 -15.65 7.21 -5.16
C LEU A 124 -15.81 7.73 -3.72
N ARG A 125 -16.39 8.93 -3.51
CA ARG A 125 -16.55 9.54 -2.18
C ARG A 125 -17.85 9.17 -1.47
N ASP A 126 -18.86 8.77 -2.23
CA ASP A 126 -20.17 8.37 -1.71
C ASP A 126 -20.12 6.97 -1.05
#